data_AF-A0A6P0IX34-F1
#
_entry.id   AF-A0A6P0IX34-F1
#
_cell.length_a   1.000
_cell.length_b   1.000
_cell.length_c   1.000
_cell.angle_alpha   90.00
_cell.angle_beta   90.00
_cell.angle_gamma   90.00
#
_symmetry.space_group_name_H-M   'P 1'
#
loop_
_entity.id
_entity.type
_entity.pdbx_description
1 polymer ?
#
loop_
_entity_poly.entity_id
_entity_poly.type
_entity_poly.pdbx_seq_one_letter_code
_entity_poly.pdbx_strand_id
1 'polypeptide(L)'
;HLESPTLMNLFKNRAITERCAQILGPNLLLWRSYFFHTPSFSSGTPWHQTSTWLSTDMKESLLQPPDVEDLFQVTCWIALTDAPKERSCLKMVSGSRREIYPVKHASQVGQGDRVFGRYGVELDYPIDQQNVNLLEAKAGQAIIFCERTVHASTDNITNKDRWAVVGRIIRPDTRVYTKKMLEEGYDVEILGGKKIKLDKWKAVLLRGEDRFGYNRVLQETSNEQVTLA
;
A
#
# COMPACT_ATOMS: atom_id res chain seq x y z
N HIS A 1 -9.30 -5.33 7.02
CA HIS A 1 -10.53 -4.50 6.99
C HIS A 1 -11.79 -5.36 6.83
N LEU A 2 -11.75 -6.48 6.11
CA LEU A 2 -12.92 -7.35 5.87
C LEU A 2 -13.64 -7.86 7.12
N GLU A 3 -12.93 -8.01 8.25
CA GLU A 3 -13.50 -8.51 9.52
C GLU A 3 -13.55 -7.44 10.63
N SER A 4 -13.26 -6.17 10.30
CA SER A 4 -13.20 -5.09 11.29
C SER A 4 -14.00 -3.90 10.79
N PRO A 5 -15.22 -3.67 11.32
CA PRO A 5 -16.04 -2.50 10.98
C PRO A 5 -15.29 -1.19 11.24
N THR A 6 -14.52 -1.10 12.32
CA THR A 6 -13.69 0.07 12.64
C THR A 6 -12.69 0.37 11.52
N LEU A 7 -11.97 -0.65 11.03
CA LEU A 7 -10.99 -0.48 9.97
C LEU A 7 -11.65 -0.20 8.62
N MET A 8 -12.82 -0.81 8.37
CA MET A 8 -13.64 -0.54 7.18
C MET A 8 -14.08 0.93 7.15
N ASN A 9 -14.67 1.40 8.25
CA ASN A 9 -15.18 2.76 8.40
C ASN A 9 -14.07 3.81 8.33
N LEU A 10 -12.86 3.47 8.81
CA LEU A 10 -11.70 4.33 8.65
C LEU A 10 -11.42 4.62 7.17
N PHE A 11 -11.33 3.61 6.31
CA PHE A 11 -11.06 3.80 4.88
C PHE A 11 -12.25 4.36 4.09
N LYS A 12 -13.48 4.16 4.57
CA LYS A 12 -14.69 4.79 4.02
C LYS A 12 -14.85 6.27 4.39
N ASN A 13 -14.03 6.78 5.31
CA ASN A 13 -14.13 8.17 5.74
C ASN A 13 -14.03 9.11 4.54
N ARG A 14 -14.98 10.05 4.46
CA ARG A 14 -15.08 11.04 3.36
C ARG A 14 -13.79 11.84 3.17
N ALA A 15 -13.06 12.13 4.24
CA ALA A 15 -11.77 12.82 4.16
C ALA A 15 -10.74 12.04 3.34
N ILE A 16 -10.81 10.70 3.33
CA ILE A 16 -9.95 9.84 2.51
C ILE A 16 -10.54 9.67 1.12
N THR A 17 -11.79 9.22 1.03
CA THR A 17 -12.39 8.83 -0.25
C THR A 17 -12.54 10.00 -1.22
N GLU A 18 -12.86 11.21 -0.76
CA GLU A 18 -12.93 12.39 -1.65
C GLU A 18 -11.56 12.83 -2.16
N ARG A 19 -10.48 12.64 -1.38
CA ARG A 19 -9.12 12.96 -1.82
C ARG A 19 -8.60 11.93 -2.81
N CYS A 20 -8.84 10.64 -2.54
CA CYS A 20 -8.52 9.57 -3.48
C CYS A 20 -9.31 9.73 -4.80
N ALA A 21 -10.56 10.17 -4.73
CA ALA A 21 -11.40 10.34 -5.92
C ALA A 21 -10.93 11.47 -6.85
N GLN A 22 -10.33 12.52 -6.30
CA GLN A 22 -9.70 13.57 -7.09
C GLN A 22 -8.47 13.07 -7.87
N ILE A 23 -7.86 11.96 -7.43
CA ILE A 23 -6.64 11.40 -8.02
C ILE A 23 -6.98 10.27 -9.01
N LEU A 24 -7.87 9.34 -8.62
CA LEU A 24 -8.18 8.12 -9.38
C LEU A 24 -9.51 8.17 -10.15
N GLY A 25 -10.29 9.23 -9.96
CA GLY A 25 -11.66 9.31 -10.43
C GLY A 25 -12.69 8.82 -9.39
N PRO A 26 -13.99 8.91 -9.71
CA PRO A 26 -15.05 8.87 -8.70
C PRO A 26 -15.29 7.50 -8.06
N ASN A 27 -14.86 6.42 -8.72
CA ASN A 27 -15.14 5.06 -8.30
C ASN A 27 -13.88 4.44 -7.70
N LEU A 28 -13.98 3.92 -6.48
CA LEU A 28 -12.81 3.49 -5.71
C LEU A 28 -13.05 2.13 -5.06
N LEU A 29 -12.09 1.22 -5.24
CA LEU A 29 -12.03 -0.06 -4.53
C LEU A 29 -10.84 -0.09 -3.56
N LEU A 30 -11.06 -0.50 -2.32
CA LEU A 30 -10.00 -0.91 -1.39
C LEU A 30 -9.74 -2.41 -1.59
N TRP A 31 -8.57 -2.77 -2.10
CA TRP A 31 -8.27 -4.19 -2.38
C TRP A 31 -7.37 -4.83 -1.32
N ARG A 32 -6.60 -4.01 -0.59
CA ARG A 32 -5.68 -4.48 0.45
C ARG A 32 -5.55 -3.46 1.58
N SER A 33 -5.47 -3.96 2.81
CA SER A 33 -5.05 -3.16 3.96
C SER A 33 -4.14 -3.97 4.88
N TYR A 34 -3.21 -3.32 5.57
CA TYR A 34 -2.39 -3.96 6.60
C TYR A 34 -1.88 -2.95 7.61
N PHE A 35 -1.53 -3.42 8.81
CA PHE A 35 -0.83 -2.62 9.80
C PHE A 35 0.65 -2.56 9.48
N PHE A 36 1.22 -1.37 9.62
CA PHE A 36 2.64 -1.10 9.47
C PHE A 36 3.20 -0.74 10.85
N HIS A 37 3.81 -1.74 11.48
CA HIS A 37 4.52 -1.61 12.74
C HIS A 37 5.99 -1.33 12.50
N THR A 38 6.56 -0.42 13.28
CA THR A 38 8.01 -0.21 13.36
C THR A 38 8.41 -0.22 14.84
N PRO A 39 9.08 -1.29 15.31
CA PRO A 39 9.51 -1.40 16.70
C PRO A 39 10.43 -0.25 17.15
N SER A 40 10.55 -0.04 18.45
CA SER A 40 11.61 0.80 19.02
C SER A 40 13.00 0.37 18.55
N PHE A 41 13.89 1.32 18.29
CA PHE A 41 15.29 1.07 17.90
C PHE A 41 15.46 0.15 16.68
N SER A 42 14.55 0.23 15.70
CA SER A 42 14.60 -0.58 14.49
C SER A 42 14.87 0.24 13.23
N SER A 43 15.44 -0.43 12.22
CA SER A 43 15.60 0.14 10.88
C SER A 43 14.25 0.47 10.24
N GLY A 44 14.23 1.59 9.53
CA GLY A 44 13.14 1.95 8.63
C GLY A 44 13.11 1.12 7.37
N THR A 45 12.00 1.22 6.64
CA THR A 45 11.84 0.61 5.32
C THR A 45 12.83 1.24 4.34
N PRO A 46 13.58 0.43 3.57
CA PRO A 46 14.46 0.93 2.52
C PRO A 46 13.67 1.57 1.37
N TRP A 47 14.42 2.25 0.50
CA TRP A 47 13.88 2.86 -0.71
C TRP A 47 13.31 1.82 -1.66
N HIS A 48 12.09 2.05 -2.10
CA HIS A 48 11.41 1.17 -3.04
C HIS A 48 10.35 1.92 -3.85
N GLN A 49 9.92 1.28 -4.93
CA GLN A 49 8.70 1.59 -5.66
C GLN A 49 7.83 0.34 -5.72
N THR A 50 6.53 0.56 -5.91
CA THR A 50 5.56 -0.49 -6.17
C THR A 50 4.70 -0.08 -7.37
N SER A 51 4.20 -1.07 -8.10
CA SER A 51 3.24 -0.91 -9.19
C SER A 51 2.30 -2.12 -9.15
N THR A 52 2.34 -2.98 -10.16
CA THR A 52 1.50 -4.18 -10.26
C THR A 52 1.81 -5.30 -9.25
N TRP A 53 2.71 -5.04 -8.28
CA TRP A 53 3.18 -5.99 -7.27
C TRP A 53 4.00 -7.17 -7.81
N LEU A 54 4.41 -7.13 -9.07
CA LEU A 54 5.30 -8.12 -9.69
C LEU A 54 6.58 -8.33 -8.88
N SER A 55 7.11 -7.28 -8.23
CA SER A 55 8.29 -7.36 -7.36
C SER A 55 8.12 -8.25 -6.11
N THR A 56 6.89 -8.71 -5.81
CA THR A 56 6.62 -9.54 -4.63
C THR A 56 6.96 -11.02 -4.86
N ASP A 57 6.67 -11.57 -6.04
CA ASP A 57 6.95 -12.97 -6.38
C ASP A 57 7.79 -13.14 -7.65
N MET A 58 8.12 -12.03 -8.35
CA MET A 58 8.86 -11.96 -9.61
C MET A 58 8.29 -12.88 -10.70
N LYS A 59 7.01 -13.26 -10.60
CA LYS A 59 6.36 -14.24 -11.48
C LYS A 59 5.08 -13.67 -12.08
N GLU A 60 4.18 -13.18 -11.23
CA GLU A 60 2.86 -12.75 -11.66
C GLU A 60 2.46 -11.45 -10.97
N SER A 61 1.95 -10.50 -11.76
CA SER A 61 1.41 -9.25 -11.23
C SER A 61 0.12 -9.51 -10.46
N LEU A 62 -0.04 -8.92 -9.27
CA LEU A 62 -1.30 -8.99 -8.52
C LEU A 62 -2.36 -8.05 -9.09
N LEU A 63 -1.94 -6.97 -9.73
CA LEU A 63 -2.84 -6.00 -10.36
C LEU A 63 -2.68 -6.02 -11.87
N GLN A 64 -3.79 -6.03 -12.60
CA GLN A 64 -3.81 -5.95 -14.05
C GLN A 64 -4.71 -4.77 -14.47
N PRO A 65 -4.18 -3.53 -14.44
CA PRO A 65 -4.87 -2.38 -14.99
C PRO A 65 -4.95 -2.46 -16.52
N PRO A 66 -5.84 -1.70 -17.18
CA PRO A 66 -5.90 -1.64 -18.64
C PRO A 66 -4.63 -1.08 -19.28
N ASP A 67 -4.01 -0.11 -18.61
CA ASP A 67 -2.72 0.48 -18.96
C ASP A 67 -1.89 0.62 -17.68
N VAL A 68 -0.66 0.11 -17.70
CA VAL A 68 0.27 0.13 -16.56
C VAL A 68 0.98 1.48 -16.41
N GLU A 69 1.00 2.30 -17.45
CA GLU A 69 1.56 3.66 -17.40
C GLU A 69 0.59 4.66 -16.77
N ASP A 70 -0.71 4.37 -16.83
CA ASP A 70 -1.74 5.13 -16.16
C ASP A 70 -1.64 5.02 -14.63
N LEU A 71 -2.13 6.05 -13.95
CA LEU A 71 -2.33 5.97 -12.51
C LEU A 71 -3.59 5.16 -12.20
N PHE A 72 -3.39 3.93 -11.71
CA PHE A 72 -4.49 3.02 -11.35
C PHE A 72 -4.61 2.76 -9.85
N GLN A 73 -3.61 3.15 -9.04
CA GLN A 73 -3.59 2.95 -7.59
C GLN A 73 -3.01 4.14 -6.82
N VAL A 74 -3.57 4.39 -5.64
CA VAL A 74 -2.94 5.19 -4.58
C VAL A 74 -2.80 4.39 -3.29
N THR A 75 -1.77 4.72 -2.52
CA THR A 75 -1.62 4.28 -1.14
C THR A 75 -2.14 5.35 -0.21
N CYS A 76 -3.02 4.98 0.71
CA CYS A 76 -3.42 5.81 1.84
C CYS A 76 -2.74 5.25 3.10
N TRP A 77 -1.75 5.97 3.61
CA TRP A 77 -1.04 5.65 4.84
C TRP A 77 -1.58 6.54 5.96
N ILE A 78 -2.06 5.94 7.05
CA ILE A 78 -2.69 6.66 8.17
C ILE A 78 -1.88 6.39 9.43
N ALA A 79 -1.39 7.46 10.06
CA ALA A 79 -0.69 7.38 11.33
C ALA A 79 -1.66 6.95 12.44
N LEU A 80 -1.41 5.81 13.09
CA LEU A 80 -2.13 5.41 14.31
C LEU A 80 -1.44 5.94 15.57
N THR A 81 -0.13 6.17 15.47
CA THR A 81 0.68 6.90 16.45
C THR A 81 1.40 8.04 15.76
N ASP A 82 1.83 9.05 16.50
CA ASP A 82 2.76 10.07 16.00
C ASP A 82 3.98 9.44 15.33
N ALA A 83 4.30 9.92 14.13
CA ALA A 83 5.44 9.56 13.30
C ALA A 83 6.28 10.79 13.00
N PRO A 84 7.00 11.35 13.99
CA PRO A 84 8.02 12.36 13.76
C PRO A 84 9.26 11.78 13.08
N LYS A 85 10.19 12.64 12.67
CA LYS A 85 11.43 12.26 11.97
C LYS A 85 12.20 11.14 12.68
N GLU A 86 12.34 11.21 13.99
CA GLU A 86 13.06 10.26 14.83
C GLU A 86 12.34 8.91 15.01
N ARG A 87 11.06 8.83 14.65
CA ARG A 87 10.21 7.64 14.86
C ARG A 87 9.57 7.17 13.56
N SER A 88 10.41 6.84 12.59
CA SER A 88 10.02 6.18 11.35
C SER A 88 8.86 6.86 10.60
N CYS A 89 8.98 8.18 10.38
CA CYS A 89 8.11 8.89 9.44
C CYS A 89 8.42 8.45 8.00
N LEU A 90 7.45 8.66 7.10
CA LEU A 90 7.70 8.42 5.68
C LEU A 90 8.70 9.44 5.14
N LYS A 91 9.44 9.04 4.11
CA LYS A 91 10.26 9.93 3.29
C LYS A 91 10.09 9.58 1.82
N MET A 92 10.05 10.57 0.95
CA MET A 92 9.75 10.39 -0.47
C MET A 92 10.61 11.28 -1.35
N VAL A 93 10.89 10.84 -2.58
CA VAL A 93 11.56 11.66 -3.59
C VAL A 93 10.52 12.35 -4.46
N SER A 94 10.52 13.68 -4.46
CA SER A 94 9.64 14.48 -5.30
C SER A 94 9.82 14.19 -6.79
N GLY A 95 8.72 14.12 -7.53
CA GLY A 95 8.74 13.89 -8.99
C GLY A 95 9.06 12.46 -9.45
N SER A 96 9.50 11.58 -8.55
CA SER A 96 9.94 10.22 -8.88
C SER A 96 8.84 9.25 -9.35
N ARG A 97 7.56 9.64 -9.28
CA ARG A 97 6.44 8.76 -9.70
C ARG A 97 6.36 8.48 -11.20
N ARG A 98 7.11 9.21 -12.03
CA ARG A 98 6.91 9.29 -13.49
C ARG A 98 7.26 8.01 -14.22
N GLU A 99 8.11 7.17 -13.65
CA GLU A 99 8.64 5.94 -14.25
C GLU A 99 8.77 4.86 -13.15
N ILE A 100 8.83 3.60 -13.54
CA ILE A 100 9.31 2.53 -12.65
C ILE A 100 10.80 2.35 -12.91
N TYR A 101 11.61 2.56 -11.88
CA TYR A 101 13.05 2.48 -12.00
C TYR A 101 13.55 1.03 -11.87
N PRO A 102 14.69 0.71 -12.49
CA PRO A 102 15.31 -0.60 -12.36
C PRO A 102 15.65 -0.94 -10.91
N VAL A 103 15.83 -2.23 -10.64
CA VAL A 103 16.29 -2.73 -9.34
C VAL A 103 17.50 -3.63 -9.52
N LYS A 104 18.42 -3.59 -8.56
CA LYS A 104 19.56 -4.51 -8.43
C LYS A 104 19.19 -5.67 -7.51
N HIS A 105 19.63 -6.88 -7.84
CA HIS A 105 19.48 -8.03 -6.95
C HIS A 105 20.53 -8.01 -5.84
N ALA A 106 20.21 -8.54 -4.66
CA ALA A 106 21.11 -8.61 -3.50
C ALA A 106 22.51 -9.17 -3.80
N SER A 107 22.64 -10.05 -4.80
CA SER A 107 23.93 -10.58 -5.27
C SER A 107 24.84 -9.53 -5.93
N GLN A 108 24.31 -8.35 -6.24
CA GLN A 108 24.97 -7.22 -6.88
C GLN A 108 25.12 -6.02 -5.93
N VAL A 109 24.75 -6.18 -4.66
CA VAL A 109 24.65 -5.12 -3.65
C VAL A 109 25.84 -5.18 -2.68
N GLY A 110 26.37 -4.02 -2.28
CA GLY A 110 27.53 -3.92 -1.39
C GLY A 110 27.20 -4.20 0.08
N GLN A 111 28.21 -4.42 0.93
CA GLN A 111 27.99 -4.49 2.38
C GLN A 111 27.57 -3.11 2.92
N GLY A 112 26.33 -3.00 3.42
CA GLY A 112 25.81 -1.79 4.06
C GLY A 112 24.49 -1.26 3.45
N ASP A 113 24.13 -1.72 2.26
CA ASP A 113 22.91 -1.31 1.57
C ASP A 113 21.69 -2.10 2.07
N ARG A 114 20.53 -1.44 2.11
CA ARG A 114 19.30 -2.03 2.66
C ARG A 114 18.37 -2.48 1.53
N VAL A 115 18.10 -3.78 1.48
CA VAL A 115 17.28 -4.40 0.44
C VAL A 115 15.80 -4.48 0.81
N PHE A 116 14.92 -4.30 -0.18
CA PHE A 116 13.47 -4.39 -0.03
C PHE A 116 12.94 -5.74 -0.52
N GLY A 117 11.91 -6.25 0.17
CA GLY A 117 11.16 -7.44 -0.27
C GLY A 117 11.94 -8.76 -0.23
N ARG A 118 11.28 -9.84 -0.67
CA ARG A 118 11.77 -11.23 -0.58
C ARG A 118 13.08 -11.46 -1.34
N TYR A 119 13.22 -10.86 -2.52
CA TYR A 119 14.36 -11.08 -3.41
C TYR A 119 15.57 -10.20 -3.08
N GLY A 120 15.47 -9.42 -2.00
CA GLY A 120 16.50 -8.50 -1.59
C GLY A 120 16.86 -7.54 -2.72
N VAL A 121 15.92 -6.70 -3.14
CA VAL A 121 16.18 -5.76 -4.24
C VAL A 121 16.56 -4.38 -3.70
N GLU A 122 17.54 -3.76 -4.32
CA GLU A 122 17.87 -2.35 -4.12
C GLU A 122 17.36 -1.54 -5.31
N LEU A 123 16.74 -0.39 -5.06
CA LEU A 123 16.31 0.51 -6.11
C LEU A 123 17.54 1.11 -6.82
N ASP A 124 17.64 0.90 -8.14
CA ASP A 124 18.69 1.52 -8.95
C ASP A 124 18.24 2.90 -9.43
N TYR A 125 18.18 3.82 -8.48
CA TYR A 125 17.76 5.20 -8.73
C TYR A 125 18.68 6.15 -7.97
N PRO A 126 19.29 7.15 -8.63
CA PRO A 126 20.15 8.11 -7.96
C PRO A 126 19.31 9.04 -7.07
N ILE A 127 19.28 8.77 -5.77
CA ILE A 127 18.52 9.56 -4.82
C ILE A 127 19.28 10.85 -4.50
N ASP A 128 18.86 11.94 -5.15
CA ASP A 128 19.26 13.29 -4.78
C ASP A 128 18.59 13.69 -3.46
N GLN A 129 19.40 13.90 -2.43
CA GLN A 129 18.92 14.28 -1.09
C GLN A 129 18.19 15.63 -1.07
N GLN A 130 18.45 16.52 -2.03
CA GLN A 130 17.72 17.80 -2.13
C GLN A 130 16.25 17.60 -2.51
N ASN A 131 15.92 16.47 -3.15
CA ASN A 131 14.56 16.12 -3.56
C ASN A 131 13.85 15.21 -2.54
N VAL A 132 14.52 14.82 -1.46
CA VAL A 132 13.96 13.98 -0.40
C VAL A 132 13.18 14.82 0.58
N ASN A 133 11.90 14.49 0.74
CA ASN A 133 10.98 15.16 1.65
C ASN A 133 10.61 14.20 2.79
N LEU A 134 10.75 14.67 4.03
CA LEU A 134 10.25 13.97 5.22
C LEU A 134 8.77 14.29 5.40
N LEU A 135 7.98 13.26 5.64
CA LEU A 135 6.54 13.37 5.83
C LEU A 135 6.20 12.93 7.26
N GLU A 136 6.44 13.85 8.19
CA GLU A 136 6.02 13.69 9.58
C GLU A 136 4.50 13.76 9.69
N ALA A 137 3.93 12.92 10.55
CA ALA A 137 2.49 12.83 10.73
C ALA A 137 2.13 12.67 12.21
N LYS A 138 1.09 13.37 12.65
CA LYS A 138 0.42 13.15 13.93
C LYS A 138 -0.58 12.01 13.83
N ALA A 139 -0.84 11.33 14.95
CA ALA A 139 -1.88 10.30 15.00
C ALA A 139 -3.21 10.84 14.43
N GLY A 140 -3.83 10.06 13.53
CA GLY A 140 -5.05 10.42 12.80
C GLY A 140 -4.81 11.14 11.46
N GLN A 141 -3.60 11.62 11.17
CA GLN A 141 -3.29 12.19 9.86
C GLN A 141 -3.05 11.10 8.81
N ALA A 142 -3.37 11.42 7.56
CA ALA A 142 -3.19 10.53 6.42
C ALA A 142 -2.29 11.17 5.36
N ILE A 143 -1.42 10.35 4.77
CA ILE A 143 -0.59 10.67 3.61
C ILE A 143 -1.08 9.81 2.45
N ILE A 144 -1.49 10.45 1.36
CA ILE A 144 -1.96 9.77 0.14
C ILE A 144 -0.92 10.00 -0.95
N PHE A 145 -0.45 8.93 -1.58
CA PHE A 145 0.59 9.01 -2.60
C PHE A 145 0.43 7.93 -3.67
N CYS A 146 0.93 8.22 -4.87
CA CYS A 146 1.07 7.23 -5.93
C CYS A 146 2.12 6.20 -5.51
N GLU A 147 1.81 4.91 -5.63
CA GLU A 147 2.70 3.82 -5.24
C GLU A 147 4.03 3.77 -6.02
N ARG A 148 4.05 4.38 -7.21
CA ARG A 148 5.25 4.58 -8.03
C ARG A 148 6.17 5.66 -7.47
N THR A 149 5.74 6.45 -6.50
CA THR A 149 6.63 7.44 -5.87
C THR A 149 7.73 6.68 -5.12
N VAL A 150 9.00 6.99 -5.37
CA VAL A 150 10.12 6.43 -4.62
C VAL A 150 9.98 6.85 -3.16
N HIS A 151 9.82 5.88 -2.28
CA HIS A 151 9.55 6.13 -0.87
C HIS A 151 10.26 5.12 0.05
N ALA A 152 10.43 5.55 1.30
CA ALA A 152 11.06 4.83 2.38
C ALA A 152 10.52 5.35 3.72
N SER A 153 11.08 4.90 4.83
CA SER A 153 10.92 5.58 6.12
C SER A 153 12.27 5.94 6.73
N THR A 154 12.26 6.86 7.68
CA THR A 154 13.38 7.01 8.61
C THR A 154 13.47 5.79 9.54
N ASP A 155 14.58 5.68 10.25
CA ASP A 155 14.74 4.72 11.33
C ASP A 155 13.89 5.12 12.52
N ASN A 156 13.51 4.14 13.34
CA ASN A 156 12.99 4.42 14.65
C ASN A 156 14.15 4.40 15.64
N ILE A 157 14.62 5.58 16.05
CA ILE A 157 15.71 5.73 17.03
C ILE A 157 15.18 5.99 18.44
N THR A 158 13.86 5.82 18.66
CA THR A 158 13.21 6.07 19.94
C THR A 158 12.85 4.78 20.66
N ASN A 159 12.53 4.88 21.95
CA ASN A 159 12.04 3.78 22.78
C ASN A 159 10.53 3.51 22.66
N LYS A 160 9.87 4.04 21.63
CA LYS A 160 8.44 3.85 21.38
C LYS A 160 8.20 3.30 19.99
N ASP A 161 7.27 2.37 19.88
CA ASP A 161 6.83 1.83 18.60
C ASP A 161 6.08 2.87 17.76
N ARG A 162 6.13 2.70 16.44
CA ARG A 162 5.28 3.43 15.50
C ARG A 162 4.29 2.49 14.84
N TRP A 163 3.02 2.89 14.85
CA TRP A 163 1.94 2.18 14.19
C TRP A 163 1.30 3.05 13.12
N ALA A 164 1.05 2.44 11.98
CA ALA A 164 0.22 3.00 10.92
C ALA A 164 -0.66 1.92 10.33
N VAL A 165 -1.70 2.33 9.61
CA VAL A 165 -2.46 1.43 8.74
C VAL A 165 -2.33 1.93 7.31
N VAL A 166 -2.11 0.98 6.40
CA VAL A 166 -1.99 1.23 4.98
C VAL A 166 -3.22 0.66 4.28
N GLY A 167 -3.86 1.45 3.44
CA GLY A 167 -4.91 1.03 2.50
C GLY A 167 -4.45 1.23 1.06
N ARG A 168 -4.67 0.23 0.21
CA ARG A 168 -4.37 0.29 -1.22
C ARG A 168 -5.66 0.43 -2.00
N ILE A 169 -5.82 1.58 -2.64
CA ILE A 169 -7.07 2.00 -3.29
C ILE A 169 -6.83 2.06 -4.79
N ILE A 170 -7.70 1.41 -5.56
CA ILE A 170 -7.59 1.27 -7.02
C ILE A 170 -8.85 1.75 -7.73
N ARG A 171 -8.72 1.98 -9.04
CA ARG A 171 -9.86 2.12 -9.95
C ARG A 171 -10.56 0.74 -10.15
N PRO A 172 -11.89 0.70 -10.40
CA PRO A 172 -12.60 -0.57 -10.61
C PRO A 172 -12.24 -1.32 -11.90
N ASP A 173 -11.66 -0.63 -12.88
CA ASP A 173 -11.17 -1.24 -14.12
C ASP A 173 -9.86 -2.04 -13.93
N THR A 174 -9.28 -2.00 -12.73
CA THR A 174 -8.08 -2.74 -12.37
C THR A 174 -8.46 -4.09 -11.79
N ARG A 175 -8.06 -5.18 -12.47
CA ARG A 175 -8.24 -6.54 -11.96
C ARG A 175 -7.28 -6.82 -10.81
N VAL A 176 -7.76 -7.51 -9.79
CA VAL A 176 -6.97 -7.92 -8.63
C VAL A 176 -6.95 -9.43 -8.53
N TYR A 177 -5.73 -9.98 -8.46
CA TYR A 177 -5.39 -11.39 -8.51
C TYR A 177 -5.75 -12.06 -9.85
N THR A 178 -4.89 -13.00 -10.27
CA THR A 178 -5.20 -13.85 -11.42
C THR A 178 -6.27 -14.88 -11.03
N LYS A 179 -6.97 -15.43 -12.03
CA LYS A 179 -7.95 -16.52 -11.81
C LYS A 179 -7.32 -17.68 -11.01
N LYS A 180 -6.09 -18.05 -11.38
CA LYS A 180 -5.31 -19.08 -10.69
C LYS A 180 -5.09 -18.74 -9.21
N MET A 181 -4.67 -17.53 -8.89
CA MET A 181 -4.49 -17.09 -7.49
C MET A 181 -5.80 -17.16 -6.70
N LEU A 182 -6.92 -16.76 -7.32
CA LEU A 182 -8.25 -16.80 -6.69
C LEU A 182 -8.76 -18.22 -6.43
N GLU A 183 -8.35 -19.20 -7.24
CA GLU A 183 -8.76 -20.61 -7.13
C GLU A 183 -7.83 -21.41 -6.22
N GLU A 184 -6.52 -21.24 -6.40
CA GLU A 184 -5.53 -22.07 -5.73
C GLU A 184 -4.95 -21.43 -4.46
N GLY A 185 -5.16 -20.13 -4.26
CA GLY A 185 -4.55 -19.32 -3.22
C GLY A 185 -3.28 -18.59 -3.68
N TYR A 186 -2.85 -17.63 -2.87
CA TYR A 186 -1.71 -16.75 -3.14
C TYR A 186 -0.65 -16.86 -2.05
N ASP A 187 0.62 -16.98 -2.42
CA ASP A 187 1.74 -17.07 -1.48
C ASP A 187 2.11 -15.69 -0.93
N VAL A 188 1.77 -15.41 0.33
CA VAL A 188 2.05 -14.12 1.00
C VAL A 188 3.25 -14.27 1.93
N GLU A 189 4.47 -14.33 1.38
CA GLU A 189 5.67 -14.46 2.21
C GLU A 189 6.20 -13.15 2.80
N ILE A 190 5.63 -11.98 2.45
CA ILE A 190 5.95 -10.68 3.09
C ILE A 190 5.71 -10.73 4.62
N LEU A 191 4.93 -11.69 5.14
CA LEU A 191 4.64 -11.90 6.56
C LEU A 191 5.14 -13.25 7.12
N GLY A 192 6.06 -13.93 6.44
CA GLY A 192 6.72 -15.11 7.00
C GLY A 192 5.94 -16.45 6.94
N GLY A 193 5.02 -16.66 5.99
CA GLY A 193 4.66 -18.03 5.56
C GLY A 193 3.25 -18.29 5.01
N LYS A 194 3.20 -19.40 4.24
CA LYS A 194 2.05 -20.18 3.72
C LYS A 194 1.14 -19.53 2.67
N LYS A 195 0.72 -20.36 1.71
CA LYS A 195 -0.30 -20.07 0.69
C LYS A 195 -1.61 -19.66 1.37
N ILE A 196 -2.05 -18.43 1.14
CA ILE A 196 -3.31 -17.89 1.66
C ILE A 196 -4.44 -18.22 0.69
N LYS A 197 -5.52 -18.83 1.20
CA LYS A 197 -6.75 -19.02 0.42
C LYS A 197 -7.46 -17.69 0.22
N LEU A 198 -7.89 -17.43 -1.01
CA LEU A 198 -8.60 -16.20 -1.41
C LEU A 198 -10.11 -16.42 -1.59
N ASP A 199 -10.65 -17.52 -1.08
CA ASP A 199 -12.07 -17.89 -1.14
C ASP A 199 -12.98 -16.83 -0.50
N LYS A 200 -12.53 -16.23 0.61
CA LYS A 200 -13.22 -15.14 1.30
C LYS A 200 -12.73 -13.74 0.93
N TRP A 201 -11.73 -13.64 0.06
CA TRP A 201 -11.20 -12.34 -0.34
C TRP A 201 -12.20 -11.59 -1.23
N LYS A 202 -12.38 -10.30 -0.94
CA LYS A 202 -13.17 -9.35 -1.73
C LYS A 202 -12.48 -7.99 -1.70
N ALA A 203 -12.50 -7.26 -2.81
CA ALA A 203 -12.27 -5.82 -2.80
C ALA A 203 -13.50 -5.12 -2.18
N VAL A 204 -13.32 -3.96 -1.57
CA VAL A 204 -14.43 -3.20 -0.96
C VAL A 204 -14.71 -1.95 -1.77
N LEU A 205 -15.97 -1.73 -2.12
CA LEU A 205 -16.40 -0.48 -2.73
C LEU A 205 -16.36 0.65 -1.68
N LEU A 206 -15.42 1.58 -1.83
CA LEU A 206 -15.29 2.74 -0.95
C LEU A 206 -16.15 3.92 -1.39
N ARG A 207 -16.30 4.10 -2.72
CA ARG A 207 -16.99 5.25 -3.31
C ARG A 207 -17.45 4.91 -4.72
N GLY A 208 -18.59 5.48 -5.12
CA GLY A 208 -19.13 5.35 -6.47
C GLY A 208 -19.67 3.94 -6.71
N GLU A 209 -19.32 3.34 -7.84
CA GLU A 209 -19.82 2.03 -8.26
C GLU A 209 -18.76 1.24 -9.05
N ASP A 210 -18.88 -0.08 -9.06
CA ASP A 210 -18.11 -0.96 -9.93
C ASP A 210 -18.95 -1.36 -11.15
N ARG A 211 -18.71 -0.71 -12.29
CA ARG A 211 -19.39 -1.02 -13.56
C ARG A 211 -18.76 -2.15 -14.35
N PHE A 212 -17.56 -2.60 -13.96
CA PHE A 212 -16.79 -3.57 -14.74
C PHE A 212 -17.05 -4.99 -14.28
N GLY A 213 -17.33 -5.19 -12.98
CA GLY A 213 -17.61 -6.51 -12.41
C GLY A 213 -16.41 -7.47 -12.51
N TYR A 214 -15.21 -6.92 -12.65
CA TYR A 214 -13.98 -7.67 -12.79
C TYR A 214 -13.51 -8.34 -11.50
N ASN A 215 -13.88 -7.77 -10.36
CA ASN A 215 -13.42 -8.17 -9.04
C ASN A 215 -14.57 -8.74 -8.22
N ARG A 216 -14.26 -9.64 -7.28
CA ARG A 216 -15.21 -9.97 -6.20
C ARG A 216 -15.31 -8.75 -5.29
N VAL A 217 -16.45 -8.08 -5.27
CA VAL A 217 -16.64 -6.85 -4.50
C VAL A 217 -17.60 -7.07 -3.32
N LEU A 218 -17.21 -6.58 -2.14
CA LEU A 218 -18.10 -6.39 -1.01
C LEU A 218 -18.73 -5.01 -1.13
N GLN A 219 -20.04 -4.99 -1.36
CA GLN A 219 -20.88 -3.81 -1.23
C GLN A 219 -21.65 -3.95 0.09
N GLU A 220 -21.63 -2.93 0.94
CA GLU A 220 -22.59 -2.89 2.04
C GLU A 220 -23.97 -2.63 1.42
N THR A 221 -24.84 -3.64 1.48
CA THR A 221 -26.28 -3.40 1.35
C THR A 221 -26.68 -2.39 2.41
N SER A 222 -27.45 -1.37 2.02
CA SER A 222 -27.90 -0.23 2.82
C SER A 222 -28.77 -0.56 4.05
N ASN A 223 -28.79 -1.82 4.51
CA ASN A 223 -29.56 -2.29 5.65
C ASN A 223 -28.66 -3.01 6.64
N GLU A 224 -27.91 -2.24 7.42
CA GLU A 224 -27.52 -2.61 8.78
C GLU A 224 -26.98 -1.33 9.44
N GLN A 225 -27.91 -0.40 9.72
CA GLN A 225 -27.73 0.46 10.88
C GLN A 225 -27.69 -0.48 12.09
N VAL A 226 -26.49 -0.90 12.48
CA VAL A 226 -26.27 -1.45 13.81
C VAL A 226 -26.52 -0.30 14.76
N THR A 227 -27.77 -0.19 15.21
CA THR A 227 -28.17 0.59 16.36
C THR A 227 -27.35 0.08 17.53
N LEU A 228 -26.29 0.80 17.89
CA LEU A 228 -25.65 0.64 19.18
C LEU A 228 -26.56 1.34 20.20
N ALA A 229 -27.26 0.52 20.98
CA ALA A 229 -27.92 0.92 22.22
C ALA A 229 -26.88 1.14 23.32
#